data_AF-C6C944-F1
#
_entry.id   AF-C6C944-F1
#
_cell.length_a   1.000
_cell.length_b   1.000
_cell.length_c   1.000
_cell.angle_alpha   90.00
_cell.angle_beta   90.00
_cell.angle_gamma   90.00
#
_symmetry.space_group_name_H-M   'P 1'
#
loop_
_entity.id
_entity.type
_entity.pdbx_description
1 polymer ?
#
loop_
_entity_poly.entity_id
_entity_poly.type
_entity_poly.pdbx_seq_one_letter_code
_entity_poly.pdbx_strand_id
1 'polypeptide(L)'
;MHFLDRIKKEMSEGIVKAILEHHGYRVIDTGIEKVIREVSCLPQDLYNTLGFPDAMRRLPDFVIMNVDQTNKILVDVKYRSTWDNNLLFDERTLTQLNYYKNITLVVVNSNPPPPPPTMKNHKPTGAYIRCICLKHENGKNFVRWRGHSYDWVEITAEKVKNYQWFSTCYLWEVFDGVSSTDDVH
;
A
#
# COMPACT_ATOMS: atom_id res chain seq x y z
N MET A 1 15.54 -12.34 -6.08
CA MET A 1 14.82 -11.14 -6.59
C MET A 1 15.63 -10.54 -7.72
N HIS A 2 15.03 -10.15 -8.85
CA HIS A 2 15.77 -9.50 -9.93
C HIS A 2 16.16 -8.07 -9.52
N PHE A 3 17.32 -7.59 -9.98
CA PHE A 3 17.85 -6.28 -9.63
C PHE A 3 16.88 -5.12 -9.93
N LEU A 4 16.17 -5.20 -11.06
CA LEU A 4 15.17 -4.20 -11.44
C LEU A 4 13.99 -4.12 -10.47
N ASP A 5 13.54 -5.26 -9.93
CA ASP A 5 12.45 -5.27 -8.94
C ASP A 5 12.91 -4.63 -7.63
N ARG A 6 14.19 -4.77 -7.28
CA ARG A 6 14.79 -4.10 -6.12
C ARG A 6 14.80 -2.59 -6.29
N ILE A 7 15.24 -2.11 -7.45
CA ILE A 7 15.23 -0.67 -7.74
C ILE A 7 13.80 -0.12 -7.66
N LYS A 8 12.84 -0.77 -8.31
CA LYS A 8 11.43 -0.34 -8.29
C LYS A 8 10.87 -0.29 -6.87
N LYS A 9 11.18 -1.29 -6.05
CA LYS A 9 10.81 -1.34 -4.63
C LYS A 9 11.38 -0.14 -3.87
N GLU A 10 12.71 0.02 -3.86
CA GLU A 10 13.39 1.09 -3.13
C GLU A 10 12.95 2.49 -3.59
N MET A 11 12.77 2.70 -4.90
CA MET A 11 12.26 3.96 -5.43
C MET A 11 10.82 4.23 -4.98
N SER A 12 9.94 3.23 -5.02
CA SER A 12 8.54 3.40 -4.64
C SER A 12 8.40 3.67 -3.14
N GLU A 13 9.12 2.92 -2.30
CA GLU A 13 9.20 3.16 -0.86
C GLU A 13 9.73 4.57 -0.56
N GLY A 14 10.82 4.98 -1.22
CA GLY A 14 11.39 6.31 -1.07
C GLY A 14 10.43 7.43 -1.44
N ILE A 15 9.69 7.29 -2.55
CA ILE A 15 8.66 8.26 -2.98
C ILE A 15 7.57 8.40 -1.92
N VAL A 16 7.02 7.27 -1.46
CA VAL A 16 5.93 7.27 -0.46
C VAL A 16 6.41 7.88 0.86
N LYS A 17 7.60 7.49 1.32
CA LYS A 17 8.21 8.03 2.54
C LYS A 17 8.39 9.54 2.45
N ALA A 18 9.00 10.04 1.38
CA ALA A 18 9.25 11.47 1.19
C ALA A 18 7.95 12.29 1.16
N ILE A 19 6.90 11.81 0.48
CA ILE A 19 5.60 12.48 0.43
C ILE A 19 5.01 12.61 1.84
N LEU A 20 5.00 11.51 2.60
CA LEU A 20 4.37 11.50 3.92
C LEU A 20 5.17 12.30 4.95
N GLU A 21 6.50 12.19 4.96
CA GLU A 21 7.37 13.00 5.82
C GLU A 21 7.24 14.49 5.53
N HIS A 22 7.12 14.88 4.25
CA HIS A 22 6.86 16.28 3.87
C HIS A 22 5.56 16.82 4.48
N HIS A 23 4.54 15.97 4.65
CA HIS A 23 3.28 16.32 5.30
C HIS A 23 3.29 16.11 6.82
N GLY A 24 4.48 15.98 7.42
CA GLY A 24 4.67 15.89 8.88
C GLY A 24 4.41 14.51 9.48
N TYR A 25 4.12 13.49 8.67
CA TYR A 25 3.97 12.13 9.20
C TYR A 25 5.32 11.55 9.63
N ARG A 26 5.30 10.79 10.72
CA ARG A 26 6.44 9.98 11.13
C ARG A 26 6.37 8.64 10.42
N VAL A 27 7.31 8.38 9.51
CA VAL A 27 7.40 7.14 8.75
C VAL A 27 8.52 6.27 9.34
N ILE A 28 8.17 5.10 9.87
CA ILE A 28 9.10 4.17 10.51
C ILE A 28 9.28 2.96 9.59
N ASP A 29 10.52 2.71 9.17
CA ASP A 29 10.88 1.54 8.37
C ASP A 29 10.72 0.25 9.20
N THR A 30 9.81 -0.63 8.78
CA THR A 30 9.53 -1.90 9.48
C THR A 30 9.73 -3.15 8.62
N GLY A 31 9.94 -3.00 7.31
CA GLY A 31 10.26 -4.12 6.44
C GLY A 31 11.45 -4.91 6.99
N ILE A 32 11.38 -6.24 6.98
CA ILE A 32 12.38 -7.11 7.64
C ILE A 32 13.82 -6.84 7.16
N GLU A 33 14.00 -6.48 5.90
CA GLU A 33 15.29 -6.11 5.30
C GLU A 33 15.87 -4.80 5.88
N LYS A 34 15.00 -3.90 6.35
CA LYS A 34 15.39 -2.63 7.00
C LYS A 34 15.66 -2.83 8.49
N VAL A 35 14.89 -3.72 9.14
CA VAL A 35 15.02 -4.03 10.57
C VAL A 35 16.23 -4.92 10.85
N ILE A 36 16.42 -5.97 10.05
CA ILE A 36 17.53 -6.92 10.15
C ILE A 36 18.43 -6.71 8.95
N ARG A 37 19.42 -5.83 9.11
CA ARG A 37 20.28 -5.39 7.99
C ARG A 37 21.06 -6.54 7.37
N GLU A 38 21.38 -7.55 8.17
CA GLU A 38 22.07 -8.77 7.77
C GLU A 38 21.26 -9.59 6.76
N VAL A 39 19.92 -9.46 6.76
CA VAL A 39 19.05 -10.12 5.79
C VAL A 39 19.10 -9.43 4.42
N SER A 40 19.33 -8.11 4.39
CA SER A 40 19.25 -7.31 3.16
C SER A 40 20.28 -7.67 2.07
N CYS A 41 21.34 -8.39 2.45
CA CYS A 41 22.41 -8.85 1.57
C CYS A 41 22.32 -10.35 1.25
N LEU A 42 21.36 -11.08 1.82
CA LEU A 42 21.25 -12.52 1.61
C LEU A 42 20.48 -12.88 0.33
N PRO A 43 20.97 -13.88 -0.43
CA PRO A 43 20.15 -14.61 -1.39
C PRO A 43 18.89 -15.21 -0.74
N GLN A 44 17.82 -15.37 -1.53
CA GLN A 44 16.51 -15.82 -1.04
C GLN A 44 16.58 -17.18 -0.33
N ASP A 45 17.38 -18.08 -0.86
CA ASP A 45 17.58 -19.44 -0.39
C ASP A 45 18.22 -19.46 1.00
N LEU A 46 19.24 -18.62 1.23
CA LEU A 46 19.86 -18.43 2.54
C LEU A 46 18.95 -17.68 3.51
N TYR A 47 18.14 -16.73 3.03
CA TYR A 47 17.15 -16.08 3.88
C TYR A 47 16.13 -17.07 4.43
N ASN A 48 15.67 -18.02 3.62
CA ASN A 48 14.69 -19.02 4.04
C ASN A 48 15.25 -19.99 5.11
N THR A 49 16.56 -20.26 5.12
CA THR A 49 17.18 -21.15 6.12
C THR A 49 17.32 -20.51 7.50
N LEU A 50 17.23 -19.18 7.60
CA LEU A 50 17.27 -18.48 8.90
C LEU A 50 16.07 -18.78 9.79
N GLY A 51 15.00 -19.39 9.25
CA GLY A 51 13.89 -19.89 10.05
C GLY A 51 13.07 -18.80 10.76
N PHE A 52 13.10 -17.55 10.28
CA PHE A 52 12.27 -16.49 10.86
C PHE A 52 10.77 -16.88 10.85
N PRO A 53 9.99 -16.50 11.87
CA PRO A 53 8.55 -16.69 11.86
C PRO A 53 7.90 -16.05 10.62
N ASP A 54 6.89 -16.69 10.04
CA ASP A 54 6.22 -16.22 8.81
C ASP A 54 5.69 -14.79 8.94
N ALA A 55 5.16 -14.43 10.12
CA ALA A 55 4.68 -13.08 10.39
C ALA A 55 5.82 -12.04 10.24
N MET A 56 7.00 -12.32 10.82
CA MET A 56 8.16 -11.42 10.75
C MET A 56 8.67 -11.26 9.32
N ARG A 57 8.70 -12.35 8.54
CA ARG A 57 9.07 -12.31 7.11
C ARG A 57 8.13 -11.47 6.25
N ARG A 58 6.95 -11.15 6.78
CA ARG A 58 5.88 -10.39 6.13
C ARG A 58 5.60 -9.07 6.84
N LEU A 59 6.52 -8.54 7.63
CA LEU A 59 6.37 -7.20 8.20
C LEU A 59 6.01 -6.19 7.08
N PRO A 60 5.06 -5.27 7.32
CA PRO A 60 4.80 -4.16 6.42
C PRO A 60 6.07 -3.33 6.20
N ASP A 61 6.18 -2.67 5.06
CA ASP A 61 7.32 -1.81 4.75
C ASP A 61 7.42 -0.66 5.76
N PHE A 62 6.28 -0.06 6.15
CA PHE A 62 6.22 1.06 7.09
C PHE A 62 5.18 0.90 8.21
N VAL A 63 5.49 1.52 9.35
CA VAL A 63 4.50 2.03 10.30
C VAL A 63 4.48 3.55 10.18
N ILE A 64 3.32 4.11 9.84
CA ILE A 64 3.13 5.55 9.71
C ILE A 64 2.32 6.06 10.88
N MET A 65 2.77 7.14 11.50
CA MET A 65 2.06 7.82 12.58
C MET A 65 1.81 9.28 12.22
N ASN A 66 0.65 9.81 12.61
CA ASN A 66 0.40 11.25 12.54
C ASN A 66 1.34 12.01 13.50
N VAL A 67 1.44 13.34 13.33
CA VAL A 67 2.28 14.23 14.16
C VAL A 67 2.07 13.97 15.65
N ASP A 68 0.81 13.84 16.07
CA ASP A 68 0.41 13.64 17.47
C ASP A 68 0.60 12.19 17.97
N GLN A 69 1.01 11.27 17.09
CA GLN A 69 1.21 9.84 17.38
C GLN A 69 0.00 9.10 17.96
N THR A 70 -1.21 9.63 17.74
CA THR A 70 -2.47 9.05 18.20
C THR A 70 -3.01 8.00 17.23
N ASN A 71 -2.70 8.14 15.95
CA ASN A 71 -3.13 7.24 14.89
C ASN A 71 -1.91 6.57 14.25
N LYS A 72 -2.02 5.26 14.02
CA LYS A 72 -1.02 4.46 13.32
C LYS A 72 -1.62 3.71 12.14
N ILE A 73 -0.89 3.65 11.04
CA ILE A 73 -1.28 2.94 9.83
C ILE A 73 -0.12 2.04 9.42
N LEU A 74 -0.40 0.74 9.26
CA LEU A 74 0.54 -0.20 8.67
C LEU A 74 0.47 -0.06 7.15
N VAL A 75 1.61 0.19 6.52
CA VAL A 75 1.71 0.39 5.07
C VAL A 75 2.65 -0.60 4.42
N ASP A 76 2.21 -1.12 3.30
CA ASP A 76 3.00 -1.94 2.39
C ASP A 76 2.97 -1.27 1.00
N VAL A 77 4.14 -1.05 0.41
CA VAL A 77 4.27 -0.28 -0.83
C VAL A 77 4.34 -1.23 -2.01
N LYS A 78 3.49 -1.00 -3.02
CA LYS A 78 3.46 -1.82 -4.24
C LYS A 78 3.78 -0.97 -5.45
N TYR A 79 4.77 -1.39 -6.23
CA TYR A 79 4.94 -0.90 -7.59
C TYR A 79 4.10 -1.73 -8.57
N ARG A 80 3.41 -1.09 -9.50
CA ARG A 80 2.73 -1.74 -10.62
C ARG A 80 2.99 -0.97 -11.91
N SER A 81 3.25 -1.70 -13.00
CA SER A 81 3.33 -1.08 -14.33
C SER A 81 1.94 -0.68 -14.81
N THR A 82 0.93 -1.49 -14.52
CA THR A 82 -0.48 -1.30 -14.89
C THR A 82 -1.38 -1.77 -13.76
N TRP A 83 -2.61 -1.26 -13.71
CA TRP A 83 -3.60 -1.71 -12.72
C TRP A 83 -4.13 -3.11 -13.05
N ASP A 84 -4.23 -3.97 -12.03
CA ASP A 84 -4.91 -5.26 -12.08
C ASP A 84 -5.48 -5.60 -10.69
N ASN A 85 -6.76 -5.98 -10.66
CA ASN A 85 -7.47 -6.39 -9.45
C ASN A 85 -6.95 -7.67 -8.83
N ASN A 86 -6.16 -8.46 -9.56
CA ASN A 86 -5.50 -9.63 -8.99
C ASN A 86 -4.61 -9.30 -7.79
N LEU A 87 -4.20 -8.04 -7.60
CA LEU A 87 -3.55 -7.59 -6.37
C LEU A 87 -4.38 -7.88 -5.11
N LEU A 88 -5.72 -7.84 -5.18
CA LEU A 88 -6.59 -8.18 -4.06
C LEU A 88 -6.59 -9.68 -3.72
N PHE A 89 -6.12 -10.52 -4.65
CA PHE A 89 -6.05 -11.97 -4.51
C PHE A 89 -4.61 -12.48 -4.36
N ASP A 90 -3.63 -11.58 -4.29
CA ASP A 90 -2.22 -11.92 -4.11
C ASP A 90 -2.01 -12.63 -2.76
N GLU A 91 -1.51 -13.86 -2.82
CA GLU A 91 -1.34 -14.72 -1.63
C GLU A 91 -0.46 -14.04 -0.58
N ARG A 92 0.60 -13.34 -1.01
CA ARG A 92 1.50 -12.65 -0.09
C ARG A 92 0.78 -11.54 0.67
N THR A 93 0.01 -10.74 -0.05
CA THR A 93 -0.82 -9.64 0.49
C THR A 93 -1.90 -10.16 1.43
N LEU A 94 -2.65 -11.19 1.02
CA LEU A 94 -3.70 -11.79 1.85
C LEU A 94 -3.15 -12.44 3.12
N THR A 95 -2.01 -13.13 3.02
CA THR A 95 -1.35 -13.72 4.18
C THR A 95 -0.85 -12.64 5.15
N GLN A 96 -0.28 -11.55 4.61
CA GLN A 96 0.11 -10.40 5.42
C GLN A 96 -1.10 -9.81 6.17
N LEU A 97 -2.21 -9.60 5.45
CA LEU A 97 -3.45 -9.09 6.02
C LEU A 97 -4.00 -10.00 7.13
N ASN A 98 -3.90 -11.32 6.97
CA ASN A 98 -4.30 -12.28 8.00
C ASN A 98 -3.49 -12.12 9.30
N TYR A 99 -2.20 -11.79 9.22
CA TYR A 99 -1.37 -11.55 10.41
C TYR A 99 -1.66 -10.20 11.07
N TYR A 100 -1.70 -9.12 10.28
CA TYR A 100 -1.72 -7.75 10.83
C TYR A 100 -3.11 -7.13 10.92
N LYS A 101 -4.13 -7.82 10.40
CA LYS A 101 -5.57 -7.49 10.44
C LYS A 101 -5.98 -6.22 9.70
N ASN A 102 -5.16 -5.19 9.64
CA ASN A 102 -5.41 -3.96 8.89
C ASN A 102 -4.11 -3.52 8.21
N ILE A 103 -4.15 -3.34 6.89
CA ILE A 103 -3.00 -2.90 6.10
C ILE A 103 -3.50 -1.93 5.03
N THR A 104 -2.78 -0.85 4.82
CA THR A 104 -2.96 0.02 3.65
C THR A 104 -1.89 -0.28 2.64
N LEU A 105 -2.27 -0.71 1.43
CA LEU A 105 -1.32 -0.76 0.33
C LEU A 105 -1.22 0.63 -0.30
N VAL A 106 -0.02 1.19 -0.35
CA VAL A 106 0.24 2.38 -1.17
C VAL A 106 0.79 1.92 -2.50
N VAL A 107 0.01 2.08 -3.55
CA VAL A 107 0.34 1.57 -4.89
C VAL A 107 0.83 2.72 -5.76
N VAL A 108 2.07 2.59 -6.25
CA VAL A 108 2.65 3.44 -7.29
C VAL A 108 2.43 2.74 -8.63
N ASN A 109 1.59 3.33 -9.47
CA ASN A 109 1.26 2.83 -10.81
C ASN A 109 1.95 3.72 -11.85
N SER A 110 2.90 3.16 -12.61
CA SER A 110 3.65 3.97 -13.59
C SER A 110 2.89 4.24 -14.90
N ASN A 111 1.87 3.44 -15.21
CA ASN A 111 1.01 3.64 -16.37
C ASN A 111 -0.46 3.48 -15.96
N PRO A 112 -1.01 4.44 -15.21
CA PRO A 112 -2.39 4.36 -14.77
C PRO A 112 -3.35 4.46 -15.96
N PRO A 113 -4.52 3.80 -15.90
CA PRO A 113 -5.56 4.01 -16.90
C PRO A 113 -6.00 5.48 -16.90
N PRO A 114 -6.60 5.98 -18.00
CA PRO A 114 -7.15 7.32 -18.02
C PRO A 114 -8.27 7.47 -16.99
N PRO A 115 -8.42 8.66 -16.39
CA PRO A 115 -9.52 8.93 -15.46
C PRO A 115 -10.87 8.76 -16.15
N PRO A 116 -11.91 8.28 -15.43
CA PRO A 116 -13.25 8.20 -15.98
C PRO A 116 -13.74 9.57 -16.46
N PRO A 117 -14.48 9.68 -17.57
CA PRO A 117 -14.99 10.96 -18.08
C PRO A 117 -15.86 11.74 -17.08
N THR A 118 -16.46 11.03 -16.13
CA THR A 118 -17.29 11.61 -15.06
C THR A 118 -16.48 12.27 -13.95
N MET A 119 -15.15 12.07 -13.90
CA MET A 119 -14.28 12.57 -12.85
C MET A 119 -13.82 14.00 -13.16
N LYS A 120 -14.55 14.99 -12.62
CA LYS A 120 -14.31 16.42 -12.89
C LYS A 120 -13.05 16.99 -12.22
N ASN A 121 -12.68 16.47 -11.04
CA ASN A 121 -11.51 16.91 -10.27
C ASN A 121 -10.66 15.69 -9.92
N HIS A 122 -9.54 15.51 -10.62
CA HIS A 122 -8.51 14.54 -10.23
C HIS A 122 -7.16 15.24 -10.18
N LYS A 123 -6.37 14.96 -9.14
CA LYS A 123 -4.98 15.40 -9.10
C LYS A 123 -4.17 14.57 -10.08
N PRO A 124 -3.23 15.16 -10.84
CA PRO A 124 -2.29 14.40 -11.65
C PRO A 124 -1.56 13.34 -10.82
N THR A 125 -1.11 13.69 -9.61
CA THR A 125 -0.45 12.76 -8.67
C THR A 125 -1.35 11.61 -8.23
N GLY A 126 -2.64 11.90 -7.98
CA GLY A 126 -3.65 10.91 -7.61
C GLY A 126 -4.03 9.93 -8.73
N ALA A 127 -3.56 10.14 -9.95
CA ALA A 127 -3.61 9.14 -11.00
C ALA A 127 -2.51 8.09 -10.83
N TYR A 128 -1.33 8.44 -10.32
CA TYR A 128 -0.18 7.54 -10.21
C TYR A 128 -0.07 6.87 -8.84
N ILE A 129 -0.47 7.55 -7.77
CA ILE A 129 -0.35 7.02 -6.40
C ILE A 129 -1.74 6.93 -5.76
N ARG A 130 -2.12 5.72 -5.34
CA ARG A 130 -3.40 5.46 -4.68
C ARG A 130 -3.27 4.45 -3.55
N CYS A 131 -4.26 4.45 -2.68
CA CYS A 131 -4.31 3.63 -1.48
C CYS A 131 -5.40 2.55 -1.59
N ILE A 132 -5.05 1.33 -1.20
CA ILE A 132 -5.98 0.22 -1.03
C ILE A 132 -6.02 -0.13 0.45
N CYS A 133 -7.08 0.29 1.14
CA CYS A 133 -7.25 -0.04 2.55
C CYS A 133 -7.87 -1.43 2.67
N LEU A 134 -7.17 -2.33 3.35
CA LEU A 134 -7.56 -3.71 3.55
C LEU A 134 -7.80 -3.98 5.02
N LYS A 135 -8.82 -4.78 5.33
CA LYS A 135 -9.03 -5.34 6.68
C LYS A 135 -9.39 -6.80 6.63
N HIS A 136 -9.01 -7.54 7.67
CA HIS A 136 -9.45 -8.89 7.94
C HIS A 136 -10.26 -8.92 9.23
N GLU A 137 -11.49 -9.40 9.13
CA GLU A 137 -12.45 -9.42 10.24
C GLU A 137 -13.37 -10.63 10.08
N ASN A 138 -13.68 -11.34 11.18
CA ASN A 138 -14.57 -12.50 11.20
C ASN A 138 -14.23 -13.58 10.14
N GLY A 139 -12.92 -13.82 9.93
CA GLY A 139 -12.43 -14.82 8.98
C GLY A 139 -12.54 -14.41 7.50
N LYS A 140 -12.87 -13.14 7.21
CA LYS A 140 -13.07 -12.61 5.86
C LYS A 140 -12.19 -11.40 5.60
N ASN A 141 -11.81 -11.23 4.34
CA ASN A 141 -11.02 -10.09 3.88
C ASN A 141 -11.92 -9.06 3.20
N PHE A 142 -11.67 -7.78 3.46
CA PHE A 142 -12.43 -6.66 2.93
C PHE A 142 -11.50 -5.59 2.37
N VAL A 143 -12.01 -4.88 1.37
CA VAL A 143 -11.37 -3.70 0.79
C VAL A 143 -12.28 -2.49 0.93
N ARG A 144 -11.71 -1.32 1.25
CA ARG A 144 -12.44 -0.06 1.23
C ARG A 144 -12.62 0.41 -0.21
N TRP A 145 -13.86 0.66 -0.61
CA TRP A 145 -14.21 0.95 -1.99
C TRP A 145 -14.80 2.35 -2.16
N ARG A 146 -13.98 3.29 -2.62
CA ARG A 146 -14.39 4.68 -2.90
C ARG A 146 -15.52 4.76 -3.94
N GLY A 147 -15.47 3.91 -4.97
CA GLY A 147 -16.52 3.79 -5.99
C GLY A 147 -17.86 3.24 -5.46
N HIS A 148 -17.89 2.73 -4.23
CA HIS A 148 -19.07 2.22 -3.55
C HIS A 148 -19.27 2.98 -2.22
N SER A 149 -19.34 4.31 -2.29
CA SER A 149 -19.58 5.19 -1.13
C SER A 149 -18.63 5.00 0.06
N TYR A 150 -17.39 4.54 -0.22
CA TYR A 150 -16.37 4.19 0.79
C TYR A 150 -16.71 3.01 1.69
N ASP A 151 -17.63 2.13 1.26
CA ASP A 151 -17.99 0.92 1.98
C ASP A 151 -16.85 -0.10 2.04
N TRP A 152 -16.93 -0.96 3.06
CA TRP A 152 -16.10 -2.16 3.16
C TRP A 152 -16.76 -3.31 2.41
N VAL A 153 -16.14 -3.72 1.32
CA VAL A 153 -16.66 -4.79 0.46
C VAL A 153 -15.79 -6.03 0.61
N GLU A 154 -16.44 -7.17 0.84
CA GLU A 154 -15.76 -8.46 0.96
C GLU A 154 -15.04 -8.81 -0.34
N ILE A 155 -13.79 -9.25 -0.23
CA ILE A 155 -12.95 -9.61 -1.36
C ILE A 155 -13.36 -10.99 -1.87
N THR A 156 -14.30 -11.01 -2.81
CA THR A 156 -14.65 -12.17 -3.62
C THR A 156 -14.69 -11.77 -5.09
N ALA A 157 -14.39 -12.69 -6.01
CA ALA A 157 -14.35 -12.42 -7.45
C ALA A 157 -15.63 -11.72 -7.97
N GLU A 158 -16.79 -12.10 -7.45
CA GLU A 158 -18.07 -11.50 -7.82
C GLU A 158 -18.22 -10.07 -7.28
N LYS A 159 -17.90 -9.85 -6.00
CA LYS A 159 -18.14 -8.56 -5.33
C LYS A 159 -17.17 -7.48 -5.82
N VAL A 160 -15.91 -7.83 -6.10
CA VAL A 160 -14.88 -6.85 -6.52
C VAL A 160 -14.65 -6.80 -8.03
N LYS A 161 -15.50 -7.45 -8.84
CA LYS A 161 -15.36 -7.48 -10.32
C LYS A 161 -15.24 -6.10 -10.97
N ASN A 162 -15.86 -5.08 -10.37
CA ASN A 162 -15.87 -3.71 -10.85
C ASN A 162 -14.96 -2.77 -10.05
N TYR A 163 -14.10 -3.31 -9.18
CA TYR A 163 -13.13 -2.51 -8.43
C TYR A 163 -12.11 -1.96 -9.43
N GLN A 164 -12.20 -0.71 -9.84
CA GLN A 164 -11.25 -0.12 -10.81
C GLN A 164 -10.22 0.75 -10.11
N TRP A 165 -9.16 1.12 -10.82
CA TRP A 165 -8.08 1.96 -10.28
C TRP A 165 -8.59 3.22 -9.56
N PHE A 166 -9.45 4.00 -10.21
CA PHE A 166 -10.04 5.22 -9.63
C PHE A 166 -11.13 4.98 -8.58
N SER A 167 -11.40 3.71 -8.28
CA SER A 167 -12.28 3.29 -7.18
C SER A 167 -11.53 2.93 -5.90
N THR A 168 -10.19 2.95 -5.95
CA THR A 168 -9.31 2.94 -4.77
C THR A 168 -9.28 4.34 -4.13
N CYS A 169 -8.72 4.45 -2.92
CA CYS A 169 -8.65 5.72 -2.20
C CYS A 169 -7.47 6.57 -2.67
N TYR A 170 -7.56 7.89 -2.54
CA TYR A 170 -6.41 8.79 -2.67
C TYR A 170 -5.56 8.80 -1.38
N LEU A 171 -4.33 9.32 -1.46
CA LEU A 171 -3.49 9.51 -0.28
C LEU A 171 -4.18 10.38 0.78
N TRP A 172 -4.73 11.53 0.41
CA TRP A 172 -5.42 12.46 1.33
C TRP A 172 -6.72 11.91 1.93
N GLU A 173 -7.30 10.84 1.35
CA GLU A 173 -8.47 10.17 1.92
C GLU A 173 -8.09 9.15 3.01
N VAL A 174 -6.81 8.81 3.11
CA VAL A 174 -6.26 7.86 4.10
C VAL A 174 -5.37 8.57 5.11
N PHE A 175 -4.68 9.63 4.69
CA PHE A 175 -3.77 10.42 5.49
C PHE A 175 -4.31 11.87 5.54
N ASP A 176 -5.11 12.17 6.56
CA ASP A 176 -5.84 13.45 6.71
C ASP A 176 -4.96 14.72 6.66
N GLY A 177 -3.66 14.60 6.97
CA GLY A 177 -2.68 15.70 6.91
C GLY A 177 -2.14 15.96 5.50
N VAL A 178 -2.46 15.12 4.52
CA VAL A 178 -2.09 15.34 3.12
C VAL A 178 -3.15 16.24 2.47
N SER A 179 -2.71 17.37 1.89
CA SER A 179 -3.63 18.32 1.25
C SER A 179 -4.45 17.64 0.14
N SER A 180 -5.70 18.09 -0.05
CA SER A 180 -6.57 17.69 -1.16
C SER A 180 -6.39 18.55 -2.42
N THR A 181 -5.47 19.52 -2.40
CA THR A 181 -5.02 20.33 -3.56
C THR A 181 -3.51 20.12 -3.81
N ASP A 182 -3.02 20.38 -5.03
CA ASP A 182 -1.57 20.38 -5.35
C ASP A 182 -0.93 21.76 -5.10
N ASP A 183 -1.69 22.70 -4.54
CA ASP A 183 -1.22 24.05 -4.21
C ASP A 183 -0.33 23.95 -2.97
N VAL A 184 0.98 23.98 -3.23
CA VAL A 184 2.02 24.15 -2.21
C VAL A 184 2.09 25.64 -1.89
N HIS A 185 1.95 25.99 -0.61
CA HIS A 185 2.32 27.32 -0.10
C HIS A 185 3.85 27.49 -0.10
#